data_AF-A0A0R2DXZ0-F1
#
_entry.id   AF-A0A0R2DXZ0-F1
#
_cell.length_a   1.000
_cell.length_b   1.000
_cell.length_c   1.000
_cell.angle_alpha   90.00
_cell.angle_beta   90.00
_cell.angle_gamma   90.00
#
_symmetry.space_group_name_H-M   'P 1'
#
loop_
_entity.id
_entity.type
_entity.pdbx_description
1 polymer ?
#
loop_
_entity_poly.entity_id
_entity_poly.type
_entity_poly.pdbx_seq_one_letter_code
_entity_poly.pdbx_strand_id
1 'polypeptide(L)'
;MSLSELARLTGLSKAALSRYENGSREFPVNKTEEFAKALSLDPRYLLGIESNDDISSIYDELEPLRKKRVYNFAASQLKEQNSKAIRSGRSTAAGAPIDGDYQDAQEEIVVRSEVPRGADEVVTIAYGTIA
;
A
#
# COMPACT_ATOMS: atom_id res chain seq x y z
N MET A 1 -8.99 -18.90 18.12
CA MET A 1 -9.09 -20.36 18.34
C MET A 1 -7.69 -20.89 18.63
N SER A 2 -7.53 -21.71 19.66
CA SER A 2 -6.24 -22.36 19.98
C SER A 2 -6.05 -23.69 19.25
N LEU A 3 -4.81 -24.17 19.11
CA LEU A 3 -4.51 -25.50 18.55
C LEU A 3 -5.22 -26.64 19.32
N SER A 4 -5.41 -26.49 20.63
CA SER A 4 -6.11 -27.48 21.46
C SER A 4 -7.60 -27.53 21.15
N GLU A 5 -8.23 -26.36 20.90
CA GLU A 5 -9.63 -26.30 20.47
C GLU A 5 -9.80 -26.87 19.07
N LEU A 6 -8.91 -26.53 18.14
CA LEU A 6 -8.94 -27.07 16.77
C LEU A 6 -8.75 -28.59 16.75
N ALA A 7 -7.88 -29.12 17.61
CA ALA A 7 -7.70 -30.56 17.79
C ALA A 7 -9.00 -31.26 18.20
N ARG A 8 -9.74 -30.65 19.14
CA ARG A 8 -11.02 -31.18 19.61
C ARG A 8 -12.08 -31.17 18.51
N LEU A 9 -12.09 -30.16 17.65
CA LEU A 9 -13.06 -30.01 16.55
C LEU A 9 -12.76 -30.92 15.35
N THR A 10 -11.47 -31.11 15.02
CA THR A 10 -11.04 -31.89 13.84
C THR A 10 -10.69 -33.35 14.15
N GLY A 11 -10.65 -33.72 15.43
CA GLY A 11 -10.23 -35.06 15.87
C GLY A 11 -8.73 -35.35 15.62
N LEU A 12 -7.93 -34.32 15.35
CA LEU A 12 -6.49 -34.43 15.10
C LEU A 12 -5.67 -34.18 16.36
N SER A 13 -4.46 -34.73 16.42
CA SER A 13 -3.55 -34.44 17.51
C SER A 13 -3.00 -33.01 17.40
N LYS A 14 -2.75 -32.38 18.55
CA LYS A 14 -2.13 -31.06 18.63
C LYS A 14 -0.78 -31.00 17.88
N ALA A 15 -0.01 -32.09 17.94
CA ALA A 15 1.26 -32.21 17.23
C ALA A 15 1.06 -32.22 15.70
N ALA A 16 0.06 -32.93 15.19
CA ALA A 16 -0.25 -32.93 13.76
C ALA A 16 -0.67 -31.54 13.27
N LEU A 17 -1.54 -30.87 14.02
CA LEU A 17 -1.99 -29.51 13.70
C LEU A 17 -0.84 -28.50 13.72
N SER A 18 0.03 -28.57 14.73
CA SER A 18 1.22 -27.71 14.81
C SER A 18 2.13 -27.89 13.59
N ARG A 19 2.25 -29.13 13.07
CA ARG A 19 3.02 -29.40 11.85
C ARG A 19 2.40 -28.85 10.58
N TYR A 20 1.06 -28.81 10.50
CA TYR A 20 0.37 -28.16 9.38
C TYR A 20 0.51 -26.65 9.46
N GLU A 21 0.35 -26.07 10.66
CA GLU A 21 0.47 -24.63 10.90
C GLU A 21 1.87 -24.10 10.60
N ASN A 22 2.92 -24.84 10.97
CA ASN A 22 4.31 -24.46 10.71
C ASN A 22 4.84 -24.89 9.33
N GLY A 23 4.01 -25.53 8.50
CA GLY A 23 4.38 -25.98 7.15
C GLY A 23 5.36 -27.15 7.09
N SER A 24 5.74 -27.78 8.21
CA SER A 24 6.58 -28.99 8.22
C SER A 24 5.86 -30.24 7.71
N ARG A 25 4.55 -30.14 7.45
CA ARG A 25 3.74 -31.16 6.77
C ARG A 25 2.72 -30.48 5.88
N GLU A 26 2.52 -31.03 4.69
CA GLU A 26 1.47 -30.58 3.78
C GLU A 26 0.06 -30.76 4.37
N PHE A 27 -0.83 -29.84 4.00
CA PHE A 27 -2.21 -29.81 4.46
C PHE A 27 -2.99 -31.04 3.94
N PRO A 28 -3.71 -31.77 4.80
CA PRO A 28 -4.45 -32.96 4.40
C PRO A 28 -5.74 -32.59 3.65
N VAL A 29 -5.69 -32.62 2.31
CA VAL A 29 -6.83 -32.28 1.44
C VAL A 29 -8.08 -33.13 1.73
N ASN A 30 -7.90 -34.39 2.14
CA ASN A 30 -9.00 -35.29 2.52
C ASN A 30 -9.74 -34.86 3.80
N LYS A 31 -9.15 -33.97 4.61
CA LYS A 31 -9.75 -33.44 5.84
C LYS A 31 -10.23 -32.00 5.69
N THR A 32 -10.14 -31.41 4.50
CA THR A 32 -10.52 -30.01 4.25
C THR A 32 -11.91 -29.69 4.80
N GLU A 33 -12.90 -30.57 4.65
CA GLU A 33 -14.25 -30.34 5.18
C GLU A 33 -14.31 -30.26 6.72
N GLU A 34 -13.51 -31.08 7.42
CA GLU A 34 -13.44 -31.05 8.89
C GLU A 34 -12.85 -29.72 9.36
N PHE A 35 -11.80 -29.25 8.68
CA PHE A 35 -11.20 -27.94 8.94
C PHE A 35 -12.14 -26.79 8.60
N ALA A 36 -12.82 -26.85 7.45
CA ALA A 36 -13.79 -25.85 7.02
C ALA A 36 -14.92 -25.68 8.05
N LYS A 37 -15.49 -26.79 8.52
CA LYS A 37 -16.51 -26.80 9.56
C LYS A 37 -15.99 -26.25 10.90
N ALA A 38 -14.76 -26.63 11.29
CA ALA A 38 -14.16 -26.15 12.53
C ALA A 38 -13.83 -24.65 12.52
N LEU A 39 -13.46 -24.11 11.34
CA LEU A 39 -13.07 -22.73 11.14
C LEU A 39 -14.22 -21.82 10.67
N SER A 40 -15.38 -22.39 10.35
CA SER A 40 -16.48 -21.71 9.66
C SER A 40 -16.04 -21.02 8.36
N LEU A 41 -15.18 -21.69 7.60
CA LEU A 41 -14.66 -21.23 6.30
C LEU A 41 -15.18 -22.10 5.15
N ASP A 42 -15.16 -21.55 3.94
CA ASP A 42 -15.40 -22.33 2.74
C ASP A 42 -14.22 -23.31 2.50
N PRO A 43 -14.47 -24.62 2.24
CA PRO A 43 -13.42 -25.56 1.87
C PRO A 43 -12.52 -25.08 0.71
N ARG A 44 -13.09 -24.33 -0.25
CA ARG A 44 -12.36 -23.74 -1.38
C ARG A 44 -11.32 -22.72 -0.92
N TYR A 45 -11.67 -21.92 0.08
CA TYR A 45 -10.75 -20.94 0.67
C TYR A 45 -9.53 -21.62 1.31
N LEU A 46 -9.74 -22.73 2.03
CA LEU A 46 -8.65 -23.52 2.62
C LEU A 46 -7.72 -24.15 1.57
N LEU A 47 -8.25 -24.47 0.40
CA LEU A 47 -7.49 -25.04 -0.71
C LEU A 47 -6.84 -23.99 -1.61
N GLY A 48 -7.02 -22.70 -1.31
CA GLY A 48 -6.53 -21.61 -2.16
C GLY A 48 -7.21 -21.58 -3.54
N ILE A 49 -8.41 -22.17 -3.65
CA ILE A 49 -9.23 -22.03 -4.85
C ILE A 49 -9.87 -20.65 -4.74
N GLU A 50 -9.27 -19.68 -5.43
CA GLU A 50 -9.89 -18.37 -5.57
C GLU A 50 -11.25 -18.56 -6.25
N SER A 51 -12.33 -18.15 -5.57
CA SER A 51 -13.55 -17.84 -6.27
C SER A 51 -13.20 -16.68 -7.20
N ASN A 52 -13.01 -16.99 -8.48
CA ASN A 52 -13.08 -15.96 -9.50
C ASN A 52 -14.49 -15.39 -9.42
N ASP A 53 -14.67 -14.39 -8.56
CA ASP A 53 -15.90 -13.61 -8.45
C ASP A 53 -15.99 -12.76 -9.72
N ASP A 54 -16.31 -13.44 -10.82
CA ASP A 54 -16.46 -12.83 -12.11
C ASP A 54 -17.74 -11.99 -12.09
N ILE A 55 -17.54 -10.68 -12.14
CA ILE A 55 -18.63 -9.71 -12.13
C ILE A 55 -19.47 -9.78 -13.42
N SER A 56 -19.01 -10.46 -14.48
CA SER A 56 -19.71 -10.57 -15.76
C SER A 56 -21.18 -10.98 -15.61
N SER A 57 -21.43 -12.05 -14.84
CA SER A 57 -22.77 -12.58 -14.54
C SER A 57 -23.72 -11.53 -13.96
N ILE A 58 -23.28 -10.82 -12.91
CA ILE A 58 -24.06 -9.76 -12.26
C ILE A 58 -24.18 -8.53 -13.17
N TYR A 59 -23.10 -8.18 -13.87
CA TYR A 59 -23.04 -7.01 -14.72
C TYR A 59 -24.06 -7.11 -15.85
N ASP A 60 -24.17 -8.27 -16.50
CA ASP A 60 -25.06 -8.49 -17.63
C ASP A 60 -26.54 -8.34 -17.27
N GLU A 61 -26.93 -8.68 -16.03
CA GLU A 61 -28.28 -8.53 -15.49
C GLU A 61 -28.64 -7.08 -15.11
N LEU A 62 -27.68 -6.16 -15.05
CA LEU A 62 -27.94 -4.76 -14.66
C LEU A 62 -28.60 -3.94 -15.78
N GLU A 63 -29.47 -3.03 -15.36
CA GLU A 63 -30.01 -1.97 -16.22
C GLU A 63 -28.90 -1.10 -16.84
N PRO A 64 -29.07 -0.56 -18.07
CA PRO A 64 -28.03 0.19 -18.79
C PRO A 64 -27.42 1.34 -17.97
N LEU A 65 -28.26 2.07 -17.22
CA LEU A 65 -27.80 3.17 -16.38
C LEU A 65 -26.89 2.67 -15.24
N ARG A 66 -27.20 1.50 -14.65
CA ARG A 66 -26.42 0.89 -13.58
C ARG A 66 -25.11 0.30 -14.12
N LYS A 67 -25.13 -0.34 -15.29
CA LYS A 67 -23.93 -0.79 -16.02
C LYS A 67 -22.90 0.33 -16.17
N LYS A 68 -23.36 1.52 -16.59
CA LYS A 68 -22.50 2.71 -16.73
C LYS A 68 -21.88 3.16 -15.40
N ARG A 69 -22.63 3.09 -14.30
CA ARG A 69 -22.13 3.44 -12.96
C ARG A 69 -21.05 2.48 -12.50
N VAL A 70 -21.26 1.17 -12.66
CA VAL A 70 -20.27 0.14 -12.32
C VAL A 70 -18.99 0.33 -13.13
N TYR A 71 -19.12 0.54 -14.45
CA TYR A 71 -17.98 0.81 -15.32
C TYR A 71 -17.19 2.05 -14.87
N ASN A 72 -17.86 3.18 -14.66
CA ASN A 72 -17.20 4.42 -14.25
C ASN A 72 -16.49 4.26 -12.90
N PHE A 73 -17.12 3.55 -11.95
CA PHE A 73 -16.52 3.28 -10.66
C PHE A 73 -15.27 2.41 -10.81
N ALA A 74 -15.36 1.28 -11.51
CA ALA A 74 -14.22 0.39 -11.75
C ALA A 74 -13.05 1.12 -12.44
N ALA A 75 -13.36 1.93 -13.48
CA ALA A 75 -12.37 2.75 -14.16
C ALA A 75 -11.70 3.77 -13.23
N SER A 76 -12.45 4.40 -12.33
CA SER A 76 -11.91 5.36 -11.36
C SER A 76 -10.98 4.69 -10.33
N GLN A 77 -11.35 3.51 -9.83
CA GLN A 77 -10.56 2.74 -8.88
C GLN A 77 -9.26 2.25 -9.52
N LEU A 78 -9.31 1.76 -10.76
CA LEU A 78 -8.13 1.35 -11.52
C LEU A 78 -7.17 2.52 -11.74
N LYS A 79 -7.70 3.70 -12.08
CA LYS A 79 -6.90 4.92 -12.23
C LYS A 79 -6.22 5.30 -10.92
N GLU A 80 -6.95 5.27 -9.80
CA GLU A 80 -6.41 5.58 -8.48
C GLU A 80 -5.27 4.62 -8.10
N GLN A 81 -5.48 3.32 -8.30
CA GLN A 81 -4.48 2.28 -8.04
C GLN A 81 -3.21 2.50 -8.88
N ASN A 82 -3.35 2.77 -10.17
CA ASN A 82 -2.20 2.99 -11.06
C ASN A 82 -1.51 4.33 -10.81
N SER A 83 -2.24 5.33 -10.28
CA SER A 83 -1.66 6.63 -9.89
C SER A 83 -0.86 6.58 -8.58
N LYS A 84 -0.96 5.49 -7.81
CA LYS A 84 -0.14 5.25 -6.60
C LYS A 84 1.29 4.77 -6.91
N ALA A 85 1.71 4.79 -8.17
CA ALA A 85 3.08 4.47 -8.56
C ALA A 85 4.06 5.62 -8.21
N ILE A 86 4.91 5.36 -7.22
CA ILE A 86 6.24 5.96 -6.99
C ILE A 86 6.25 7.38 -6.37
N ARG A 87 6.23 7.44 -5.03
CA ARG A 87 7.07 8.44 -4.33
C ARG A 87 8.51 7.92 -4.32
N SER A 88 9.19 7.98 -5.47
CA SER A 88 10.65 7.89 -5.53
C SER A 88 11.16 9.25 -5.10
N GLY A 89 11.39 9.35 -3.81
CA GLY A 89 11.79 10.58 -3.19
C GLY A 89 11.48 10.44 -1.72
N ARG A 90 12.53 10.15 -0.95
CA ARG A 90 12.56 10.52 0.47
C ARG A 90 12.49 12.05 0.49
N SER A 91 11.30 12.60 0.28
CA SER A 91 11.00 13.99 0.52
C SER A 91 10.17 13.99 1.79
N THR A 92 10.88 13.98 2.90
CA THR A 92 10.36 14.48 4.17
C THR A 92 9.77 15.87 3.92
N ALA A 93 8.74 16.27 4.66
CA ALA A 93 8.16 17.63 4.57
C ALA A 93 9.18 18.75 4.87
N ALA A 94 10.41 18.39 5.27
CA ALA A 94 11.54 19.27 5.57
C ALA A 94 12.57 19.40 4.43
N GLY A 95 12.32 18.86 3.22
CA GLY A 95 13.29 18.88 2.11
C GLY A 95 14.30 17.73 2.17
N ALA A 96 15.21 17.69 1.19
CA ALA A 96 16.20 16.62 1.02
C ALA A 96 17.13 16.48 2.24
N PRO A 97 17.65 15.26 2.53
CA PRO A 97 18.70 15.09 3.55
C PRO A 97 19.87 16.03 3.24
N ILE A 98 20.26 16.87 4.20
CA ILE A 98 21.54 17.57 4.13
C ILE A 98 22.60 16.49 4.38
N ASP A 99 23.25 16.04 3.31
CA ASP A 99 24.45 15.23 3.42
C ASP A 99 25.51 16.09 4.12
N GLY A 100 25.90 15.65 5.31
CA GLY A 100 26.80 16.37 6.22
C GLY A 100 28.27 16.43 5.74
N ASP A 101 28.50 16.16 4.46
CA ASP A 101 29.80 16.30 3.83
C ASP A 101 29.82 17.63 3.08
N TYR A 102 30.24 18.66 3.82
CA TYR A 102 30.71 19.97 3.38
C TYR A 102 30.80 20.14 1.85
N GLN A 103 29.76 20.69 1.24
CA GLN A 103 29.95 21.53 0.07
C GLN A 103 29.65 22.94 0.54
N ASP A 104 30.73 23.73 0.61
CA ASP A 104 30.71 25.15 0.92
C ASP A 104 29.48 25.79 0.28
N ALA A 105 28.68 26.45 1.11
CA ALA A 105 27.54 27.23 0.65
C ALA A 105 28.04 28.22 -0.38
N GLN A 106 27.84 27.90 -1.66
CA GLN A 106 27.95 28.90 -2.71
C GLN A 106 26.71 29.77 -2.53
N GLU A 107 26.85 30.82 -1.70
CA GLU A 107 25.83 31.86 -1.59
C GLU A 107 25.75 32.56 -2.94
N GLU A 108 24.74 32.19 -3.73
CA GLU A 108 24.36 32.97 -4.90
C GLU A 108 23.71 34.26 -4.40
N ILE A 109 24.44 35.37 -4.51
CA ILE A 109 23.93 36.71 -4.22
C ILE A 109 22.87 37.02 -5.29
N VAL A 110 21.61 36.71 -4.98
CA VAL A 110 20.48 37.06 -5.84
C VAL A 110 20.25 38.57 -5.71
N VAL A 111 20.78 39.35 -6.67
CA VAL A 111 20.52 40.78 -6.76
C VAL A 111 19.03 40.97 -7.09
N ARG A 112 18.23 41.29 -6.08
CA ARG A 112 16.80 41.60 -6.24
C ARG A 112 16.64 43.10 -6.38
N SER A 113 16.09 43.53 -7.49
CA SER A 113 15.75 44.93 -7.77
C SER A 113 14.36 45.33 -7.24
N GLU A 114 13.56 44.38 -6.76
CA GLU A 114 12.23 44.64 -6.22
C GLU A 114 12.24 44.74 -4.70
N VAL A 115 11.71 45.85 -4.19
CA VAL A 115 11.55 46.09 -2.74
C VAL A 115 10.41 45.23 -2.19
N PRO A 116 10.66 44.34 -1.21
CA PRO A 116 9.63 43.51 -0.60
C PRO A 116 8.59 44.34 0.16
N ARG A 117 7.35 43.88 0.22
CA ARG A 117 6.28 44.58 0.95
C ARG A 117 6.63 44.73 2.43
N GLY A 118 6.69 45.98 2.90
CA GLY A 118 7.04 46.33 4.28
C GLY A 118 8.49 46.78 4.46
N ALA A 119 9.29 46.82 3.40
CA ALA A 119 10.61 47.44 3.39
C ALA A 119 10.56 48.77 2.62
N ASP A 120 11.41 49.72 3.03
CA ASP A 120 11.43 51.05 2.44
C ASP A 120 12.31 51.13 1.17
N GLU A 121 13.43 50.39 1.11
CA GLU A 121 14.32 50.35 -0.07
C GLU A 121 15.22 49.10 -0.13
N VAL A 122 15.86 48.88 -1.29
CA VAL A 122 16.88 47.83 -1.50
C VAL A 122 18.28 48.44 -1.47
N VAL A 123 19.14 47.98 -0.54
CA VAL A 123 20.54 48.42 -0.44
C VAL A 123 21.46 47.34 -1.02
N THR A 124 22.24 47.69 -2.04
CA THR A 124 23.25 46.79 -2.62
C THR A 124 24.61 47.14 -2.03
N ILE A 125 25.24 46.20 -1.33
CA ILE A 125 26.56 46.38 -0.72
C ILE A 125 27.62 45.96 -1.74
N ALA A 126 28.27 46.93 -2.38
CA ALA A 126 29.42 46.65 -3.22
C ALA A 126 30.66 46.47 -2.33
N TYR A 127 31.18 45.25 -2.23
CA TYR A 127 32.47 45.02 -1.58
C TYR A 127 33.57 45.58 -2.48
N GLY A 128 34.16 46.72 -2.07
CA GLY A 128 35.37 47.25 -2.68
C GLY A 128 36.56 46.39 -2.29
N THR A 129 37.19 45.74 -3.26
CA THR A 129 38.51 45.12 -3.08
C THR A 129 39.53 46.24 -2.87
N ILE A 130 40.11 46.30 -1.67
CA ILE A 130 41.27 47.14 -1.36
C ILE A 130 42.46 46.45 -2.04
N ALA A 131 43.12 47.15 -2.97
CA ALA A 131 44.35 46.71 -3.63
C ALA A 131 45.57 46.81 -2.71
#